data_AF-A0A819AIV6-F1
#
_entry.id   AF-A0A819AIV6-F1
#
_cell.length_a   1.000
_cell.length_b   1.000
_cell.length_c   1.000
_cell.angle_alpha   90.00
_cell.angle_beta   90.00
_cell.angle_gamma   90.00
#
_symmetry.space_group_name_H-M   'P 1'
#
loop_
_entity.id
_entity.type
_entity.pdbx_description
1 polymer ?
#
loop_
_entity_poly.entity_id
_entity_poly.type
_entity_poly.pdbx_seq_one_letter_code
_entity_poly.pdbx_strand_id
1 'polypeptide(L)'
;MCNHRVLYLTIILLCLFNVIASASTNCPVEVDPTTILSCVAIDAVGLVQATKGNIRGFCTMAERFMECLKTKTRGCIGEDFVRGSLSELIELSQKCCVNKDEKLTEECPFVAKPHCFSLTDMAKTPTDREIPIKDLKIGHKVLAIDHDDKIVTAEIISFLHYENEAQAFFYTFTTESGHRISITSDHLIFVGNRTYVQARFIDPKQHKLFVIGKNGTLQSSRILSIDVKLQRGYATPITQHGTLIVNNVSSSCYSSIHRHSLGHMAMAPIRFVHRAKQILGVPTKTDMNPNGIHWYPRTLNNLVHMLGPLANVFTTTGGKI
;
A
#
# COMPACT_ATOMS: atom_id res chain seq x y z
N MET A 1 6.84 -23.52 19.67
CA MET A 1 5.74 -22.97 20.49
C MET A 1 6.02 -21.49 20.71
N CYS A 2 5.66 -20.67 19.73
CA CYS A 2 6.16 -19.30 19.61
C CYS A 2 5.33 -18.31 20.43
N ASN A 3 5.97 -17.23 20.86
CA ASN A 3 5.60 -16.19 21.81
C ASN A 3 4.39 -15.30 21.38
N HIS A 4 3.48 -15.82 20.55
CA HIS A 4 2.39 -15.08 19.91
C HIS A 4 1.32 -14.58 20.89
N ARG A 5 1.04 -15.32 21.97
CA ARG A 5 0.03 -14.91 22.98
C ARG A 5 0.36 -13.57 23.64
N VAL A 6 1.65 -13.31 23.87
CA VAL A 6 2.13 -12.06 24.45
C VAL A 6 2.02 -10.93 23.42
N LEU A 7 2.37 -11.20 22.16
CA LEU A 7 2.32 -10.22 21.06
C LEU A 7 0.88 -9.73 20.80
N TYR A 8 -0.11 -10.63 20.77
CA TYR A 8 -1.51 -10.24 20.55
C TYR A 8 -2.06 -9.42 21.72
N LEU A 9 -1.78 -9.81 22.97
CA LEU A 9 -2.21 -9.03 24.14
C LEU A 9 -1.53 -7.66 24.18
N THR A 10 -0.25 -7.57 23.82
CA THR A 10 0.47 -6.29 23.75
C THR A 10 -0.08 -5.41 22.64
N ILE A 11 -0.37 -5.94 21.45
CA ILE A 11 -1.00 -5.16 20.36
C ILE A 11 -2.35 -4.59 20.81
N ILE A 12 -3.17 -5.37 21.52
CA ILE A 12 -4.47 -4.90 22.03
C ILE A 12 -4.29 -3.83 23.12
N LEU A 13 -3.40 -4.05 24.09
CA LEU A 13 -3.08 -3.08 25.16
C LEU A 13 -2.46 -1.79 24.61
N LEU A 14 -1.65 -1.87 23.56
CA LEU A 14 -1.03 -0.73 22.88
C LEU A 14 -2.03 0.02 22.00
N CYS A 15 -2.95 -0.68 21.31
CA CYS A 15 -4.08 -0.06 20.65
C CYS A 15 -4.92 0.73 21.66
N LEU A 16 -5.23 0.15 22.82
CA LEU A 16 -5.94 0.83 23.92
C LEU A 16 -5.20 2.09 24.41
N PHE A 17 -3.86 2.05 24.50
CA PHE A 17 -3.03 3.20 24.88
C PHE A 17 -3.00 4.30 23.79
N ASN A 18 -2.89 3.95 22.51
CA ASN A 18 -2.84 4.93 21.40
C ASN A 18 -4.20 5.57 21.11
N VAL A 19 -5.32 4.90 21.43
CA VAL A 19 -6.67 5.48 21.39
C VAL A 19 -6.79 6.66 22.37
N ILE A 20 -6.14 6.59 23.54
CA ILE A 20 -6.15 7.65 24.55
C ILE A 20 -5.35 8.88 24.08
N ALA A 21 -4.37 8.70 23.19
CA ALA A 21 -3.48 9.75 22.72
C ALA A 21 -3.97 10.52 21.47
N SER A 22 -5.06 10.07 20.82
CA SER A 22 -5.43 10.53 19.46
C SER A 22 -6.83 11.13 19.38
N ALA A 23 -6.97 12.37 19.85
CA ALA A 23 -8.12 13.22 19.54
C ALA A 23 -7.67 14.38 18.61
N SER A 24 -8.27 14.39 17.42
CA SER A 24 -8.23 15.44 16.39
C SER A 24 -7.01 15.46 15.45
N THR A 25 -7.28 15.35 14.15
CA THR A 25 -7.60 16.51 13.28
C THR A 25 -8.18 16.03 11.94
N ASN A 26 -9.15 16.79 11.41
CA ASN A 26 -9.79 16.70 10.08
C ASN A 26 -10.80 15.58 9.74
N CYS A 27 -11.25 14.74 10.68
CA CYS A 27 -12.51 14.01 10.47
C CYS A 27 -13.70 14.92 10.85
N PRO A 28 -14.78 14.99 10.04
CA PRO A 28 -15.96 15.83 10.31
C PRO A 28 -16.82 15.33 11.49
N VAL A 29 -16.39 14.25 12.15
CA VAL A 29 -17.02 13.69 13.34
C VAL A 29 -16.01 13.81 14.46
N GLU A 30 -16.37 14.51 15.53
CA GLU A 30 -15.65 14.49 16.80
C GLU A 30 -15.79 13.06 17.35
N VAL A 31 -14.79 12.21 17.11
CA VAL A 31 -14.89 10.79 17.49
C VAL A 31 -14.46 10.66 18.95
N ASP A 32 -15.44 10.45 19.83
CA ASP A 32 -15.19 10.10 21.22
C ASP A 32 -14.35 8.80 21.29
N PRO A 33 -13.16 8.83 21.92
CA PRO A 33 -12.30 7.65 22.07
C PRO A 33 -13.02 6.45 22.68
N THR A 34 -13.99 6.66 23.58
CA THR A 34 -14.76 5.56 24.19
C THR A 34 -15.67 4.85 23.19
N THR A 35 -16.12 5.56 22.15
CA THR A 35 -16.90 4.99 21.05
C THR A 35 -16.06 4.05 20.19
N ILE A 36 -14.76 4.34 20.01
CA ILE A 36 -13.82 3.46 19.30
C ILE A 36 -13.46 2.24 20.17
N LEU A 37 -13.25 2.42 21.47
CA LEU A 37 -13.04 1.31 22.42
C LEU A 37 -14.22 0.32 22.40
N SER A 38 -15.43 0.82 22.23
CA SER A 38 -16.62 -0.05 22.10
C SER A 38 -16.48 -1.04 20.94
N CYS A 39 -15.77 -0.69 19.86
CA CYS A 39 -15.56 -1.58 18.72
C CYS A 39 -14.69 -2.79 19.05
N VAL A 40 -13.71 -2.65 19.96
CA VAL A 40 -12.84 -3.77 20.40
C VAL A 40 -13.65 -4.81 21.17
N ALA A 41 -14.69 -4.37 21.89
CA ALA A 41 -15.56 -5.23 22.69
C ALA A 41 -16.61 -6.01 21.87
N ILE A 42 -16.75 -5.75 20.56
CA ILE A 42 -17.83 -6.31 19.73
C ILE A 42 -17.70 -7.81 19.50
N ASP A 43 -16.50 -8.37 19.60
CA ASP A 43 -16.30 -9.80 19.38
C ASP A 43 -15.38 -10.43 20.42
N ALA A 44 -15.83 -10.43 21.68
CA ALA A 44 -15.13 -11.12 22.77
C ALA A 44 -14.89 -12.61 22.46
N VAL A 45 -15.80 -13.26 21.73
CA VAL A 45 -15.66 -14.68 21.33
C VAL A 45 -14.58 -14.82 20.26
N GLY A 46 -14.61 -14.01 19.21
CA GLY A 46 -13.57 -13.98 18.18
C GLY A 46 -12.21 -13.59 18.74
N LEU A 47 -12.17 -12.70 19.73
CA LEU A 47 -10.95 -12.34 20.46
C LEU A 47 -10.39 -13.51 21.27
N VAL A 48 -11.24 -14.21 22.03
CA VAL A 48 -10.84 -15.43 22.75
C VAL A 48 -10.38 -16.53 21.79
N GLN A 49 -11.02 -16.66 20.64
CA GLN A 49 -10.59 -17.59 19.59
C GLN A 49 -9.24 -17.17 18.99
N ALA A 50 -9.04 -15.88 18.69
CA ALA A 50 -7.79 -15.34 18.18
C ALA A 50 -6.61 -15.57 19.15
N THR A 51 -6.81 -15.34 20.46
CA THR A 51 -5.78 -15.62 21.49
C THR A 51 -5.42 -17.10 21.62
N LYS A 52 -6.33 -17.99 21.21
CA LYS A 52 -6.09 -19.44 21.11
C LYS A 52 -5.43 -19.85 19.79
N GLY A 53 -5.08 -18.89 18.92
CA GLY A 53 -4.46 -19.14 17.62
C GLY A 53 -5.45 -19.48 16.51
N ASN A 54 -6.77 -19.31 16.74
CA ASN A 54 -7.78 -19.58 15.72
C ASN A 54 -7.89 -18.40 14.75
N ILE A 55 -7.41 -18.60 13.52
CA ILE A 55 -7.40 -17.59 12.46
C ILE A 55 -8.79 -17.14 12.03
N ARG A 56 -9.78 -18.05 12.03
CA ARG A 56 -11.17 -17.72 11.68
C ARG A 56 -11.82 -16.83 12.74
N GLY A 57 -11.50 -17.09 14.01
CA GLY A 57 -11.88 -16.23 15.13
C GLY A 57 -11.24 -14.85 15.05
N PHE A 58 -9.94 -14.79 14.72
CA PHE A 58 -9.26 -13.52 14.45
C PHE A 58 -9.90 -12.74 13.32
N CYS A 59 -10.21 -13.38 12.19
CA CYS A 59 -10.81 -12.70 11.05
C CYS A 59 -12.24 -12.23 11.29
N THR A 60 -13.04 -13.01 12.02
CA THR A 60 -14.39 -12.59 12.41
C THR A 60 -14.33 -11.37 13.34
N MET A 61 -13.40 -11.38 14.30
CA MET A 61 -13.18 -10.25 15.21
C MET A 61 -12.66 -9.02 14.48
N ALA A 62 -11.65 -9.18 13.62
CA ALA A 62 -11.08 -8.09 12.84
C ALA A 62 -12.12 -7.47 11.89
N GLU A 63 -12.93 -8.28 11.21
CA GLU A 63 -14.00 -7.78 10.33
C GLU A 63 -15.05 -6.99 11.12
N ARG A 64 -15.52 -7.52 12.26
CA ARG A 64 -16.49 -6.84 13.12
C ARG A 64 -15.94 -5.55 13.73
N PHE A 65 -14.67 -5.58 14.13
CA PHE A 65 -13.95 -4.40 14.60
C PHE A 65 -13.86 -3.34 13.51
N MET A 66 -13.45 -3.73 12.29
CA MET A 66 -13.33 -2.81 11.15
C MET A 66 -14.69 -2.28 10.68
N GLU A 67 -15.75 -3.08 10.68
CA GLU A 67 -17.11 -2.63 10.31
C GLU A 67 -17.67 -1.68 11.37
N CYS A 68 -17.40 -1.93 12.65
CA CYS A 68 -17.72 -0.97 13.70
C CYS A 68 -16.94 0.33 13.56
N LEU A 69 -15.62 0.25 13.33
CA LEU A 69 -14.80 1.43 13.08
C LEU A 69 -15.37 2.21 11.90
N LYS A 70 -15.64 1.56 10.77
CA LYS A 70 -16.24 2.19 9.59
C LYS A 70 -17.59 2.83 9.90
N THR A 71 -18.45 2.17 10.67
CA THR A 71 -19.77 2.69 11.04
C THR A 71 -19.67 3.90 11.96
N LYS A 72 -18.86 3.81 13.01
CA LYS A 72 -18.70 4.86 14.04
C LYS A 72 -17.90 6.06 13.53
N THR A 73 -16.91 5.82 12.68
CA THR A 73 -16.04 6.87 12.12
C THR A 73 -16.50 7.36 10.74
N ARG A 74 -17.59 6.79 10.19
CA ARG A 74 -18.02 6.99 8.79
C ARG A 74 -16.90 6.72 7.78
N GLY A 75 -16.01 5.78 8.11
CA GLY A 75 -14.85 5.42 7.29
C GLY A 75 -13.72 6.46 7.28
N CYS A 76 -13.66 7.35 8.28
CA CYS A 76 -12.58 8.32 8.46
C CYS A 76 -11.76 7.95 9.70
N ILE A 77 -10.61 7.32 9.51
CA ILE A 77 -9.68 7.01 10.59
C ILE A 77 -8.55 8.06 10.55
N GLY A 78 -8.51 8.91 11.58
CA GLY A 78 -7.58 10.05 11.65
C GLY A 78 -6.12 9.65 11.85
N GLU A 79 -5.22 10.58 11.55
CA GLU A 79 -3.77 10.38 11.46
C GLU A 79 -3.10 9.75 12.69
N ASP A 80 -3.38 10.26 13.88
CA ASP A 80 -2.75 9.79 15.14
C ASP A 80 -3.19 8.36 15.50
N PHE A 81 -4.36 7.93 15.01
CA PHE A 81 -4.89 6.58 15.22
C PHE A 81 -4.25 5.55 14.28
N VAL A 82 -3.68 5.99 13.15
CA VAL A 82 -3.10 5.13 12.11
C VAL A 82 -1.64 4.77 12.38
N ARG A 83 -0.91 5.54 13.20
CA ARG A 83 0.49 5.24 13.52
C ARG A 83 0.60 4.12 14.56
N GLY A 84 1.45 3.12 14.29
CA GLY A 84 1.76 2.04 15.24
C GLY A 84 0.87 0.80 15.10
N SER A 85 0.44 0.23 16.23
CA SER A 85 -0.17 -1.11 16.32
C SER A 85 -1.46 -1.32 15.53
N LEU A 86 -2.22 -0.26 15.22
CA LEU A 86 -3.38 -0.38 14.33
C LEU A 86 -2.97 -0.59 12.88
N SER A 87 -1.92 0.07 12.38
CA SER A 87 -1.40 -0.21 11.03
C SER A 87 -0.99 -1.68 10.90
N GLU A 88 -0.42 -2.25 11.97
CA GLU A 88 -0.08 -3.66 12.06
C GLU A 88 -1.33 -4.55 12.10
N LEU A 89 -2.37 -4.16 12.85
CA LEU A 89 -3.65 -4.88 12.91
C LEU A 89 -4.38 -4.87 11.56
N ILE A 90 -4.44 -3.70 10.91
CA ILE A 90 -4.99 -3.52 9.56
C ILE A 90 -4.21 -4.40 8.59
N GLU A 91 -2.88 -4.36 8.62
CA GLU A 91 -2.03 -5.19 7.78
C GLU A 91 -2.23 -6.69 8.04
N LEU A 92 -2.36 -7.10 9.31
CA LEU A 92 -2.58 -8.49 9.69
C LEU A 92 -3.96 -8.97 9.25
N SER A 93 -4.99 -8.13 9.38
CA SER A 93 -6.32 -8.41 8.86
C SER A 93 -6.33 -8.54 7.32
N GLN A 94 -5.57 -7.70 6.61
CA GLN A 94 -5.44 -7.79 5.15
C GLN A 94 -4.75 -9.09 4.72
N LYS A 95 -3.71 -9.50 5.45
CA LYS A 95 -3.00 -10.75 5.16
C LYS A 95 -3.86 -11.97 5.42
N CYS A 96 -4.60 -11.99 6.53
CA CYS A 96 -5.24 -13.19 7.02
C CYS A 96 -6.72 -13.32 6.65
N CYS A 97 -7.39 -12.26 6.20
CA CYS A 97 -8.87 -12.22 6.16
C CYS A 97 -9.50 -11.77 4.84
N VAL A 98 -8.72 -11.48 3.80
CA VAL A 98 -9.21 -10.88 2.53
C VAL A 98 -9.90 -11.87 1.60
N ASN A 99 -9.66 -13.18 1.73
CA ASN A 99 -10.37 -14.21 0.95
C ASN A 99 -11.12 -15.17 1.88
N LYS A 100 -12.47 -15.10 1.87
CA LYS A 100 -13.36 -15.94 2.70
C LYS A 100 -13.55 -17.36 2.15
N ASP A 101 -13.29 -17.56 0.86
CA ASP A 101 -13.68 -18.76 0.11
C ASP A 101 -12.53 -19.73 -0.18
N GLU A 102 -11.30 -19.35 0.16
CA GLU A 102 -10.13 -20.21 0.00
C GLU A 102 -9.86 -20.92 1.34
N LYS A 103 -9.56 -22.22 1.31
CA LYS A 103 -9.21 -23.01 2.49
C LYS A 103 -8.05 -22.32 3.21
N LEU A 104 -8.37 -21.54 4.24
CA LEU A 104 -7.41 -21.01 5.21
C LEU A 104 -6.73 -22.24 5.83
N THR A 105 -5.54 -22.56 5.32
CA THR A 105 -4.60 -23.40 6.05
C THR A 105 -4.42 -22.81 7.44
N GLU A 106 -4.28 -23.64 8.47
CA GLU A 106 -4.15 -23.19 9.87
C GLU A 106 -2.98 -22.21 10.10
N GLU A 107 -2.07 -22.11 9.14
CA GLU A 107 -1.12 -21.03 8.98
C GLU A 107 -1.69 -19.97 8.05
N CYS A 108 -1.86 -18.74 8.54
CA CYS A 108 -2.15 -17.56 7.72
C CYS A 108 -1.13 -17.54 6.57
N PRO A 109 -1.52 -17.88 5.33
CA PRO A 109 -0.57 -17.79 4.23
C PRO A 109 -0.15 -16.32 4.15
N PHE A 110 1.15 -16.08 3.97
CA PHE A 110 1.67 -14.76 3.62
C PHE A 110 1.09 -14.37 2.25
N VAL A 111 -0.17 -13.93 2.21
CA VAL A 111 -0.76 -13.35 1.02
C VAL A 111 -0.05 -12.01 0.83
N ALA A 112 0.55 -11.84 -0.35
CA ALA A 112 1.32 -10.65 -0.69
C ALA A 112 0.49 -9.41 -0.37
N LYS A 113 1.06 -8.51 0.45
CA LYS A 113 0.41 -7.24 0.77
C LYS A 113 0.05 -6.53 -0.53
N PRO A 114 -1.16 -5.98 -0.68
CA PRO A 114 -1.47 -5.16 -1.84
C PRO A 114 -0.58 -3.91 -1.80
N HIS A 115 -0.05 -3.56 -2.95
CA HIS A 115 1.19 -2.81 -3.15
C HIS A 115 0.96 -1.84 -4.32
N CYS A 116 -0.10 -1.04 -4.21
CA CYS A 116 -0.91 -0.64 -5.35
C CYS A 116 -1.51 0.76 -5.20
N PHE A 117 -1.92 1.31 -6.35
CA PHE A 117 -2.82 2.46 -6.46
C PHE A 117 -4.28 2.02 -6.43
N SER A 118 -5.15 2.91 -5.98
CA SER A 118 -6.60 2.73 -6.09
C SER A 118 -7.03 2.77 -7.55
N LEU A 119 -7.97 1.90 -7.94
CA LEU A 119 -8.49 1.89 -9.31
C LEU A 119 -9.25 3.17 -9.69
N THR A 120 -9.73 3.92 -8.69
CA THR A 120 -10.44 5.19 -8.88
C THR A 120 -9.51 6.38 -9.04
N ASP A 121 -8.23 6.23 -8.72
CA ASP A 121 -7.25 7.29 -8.94
C ASP A 121 -6.97 7.47 -10.44
N MET A 122 -6.37 8.61 -10.79
CA MET A 122 -6.24 9.08 -12.16
C MET A 122 -4.76 9.31 -12.52
N ALA A 123 -4.25 8.60 -13.52
CA ALA A 123 -2.92 8.87 -14.06
C ALA A 123 -2.94 10.09 -14.99
N LYS A 124 -2.02 11.03 -14.76
CA LYS A 124 -1.90 12.23 -15.59
C LYS A 124 -1.21 11.90 -16.92
N THR A 125 -1.73 12.45 -18.01
CA THR A 125 -1.14 12.29 -19.35
C THR A 125 -0.42 13.56 -19.81
N PRO A 126 0.43 13.50 -20.85
CA PRO A 126 1.10 14.68 -21.39
C PRO A 126 0.15 15.71 -22.02
N THR A 127 -1.09 15.34 -22.32
CA THR A 127 -2.08 16.23 -22.97
C THR A 127 -3.01 16.92 -21.98
N ASP A 128 -2.62 16.99 -20.70
CA ASP A 128 -3.44 17.43 -19.56
C ASP A 128 -4.76 16.66 -19.35
N ARG A 129 -4.96 15.56 -20.09
CA ARG A 129 -6.01 14.59 -19.81
C ARG A 129 -5.58 13.67 -18.68
N GLU A 130 -6.54 13.04 -18.04
CA GLU A 130 -6.32 12.04 -17.01
C GLU A 130 -7.01 10.73 -17.39
N ILE A 131 -6.37 9.59 -17.07
CA ILE A 131 -6.91 8.25 -17.33
C ILE A 131 -7.09 7.54 -15.98
N PRO A 132 -8.29 7.02 -15.65
CA PRO A 132 -8.47 6.21 -14.46
C PRO A 132 -7.51 5.03 -14.42
N ILE A 133 -6.97 4.68 -13.26
CA ILE A 133 -6.05 3.55 -13.12
C ILE A 133 -6.69 2.25 -13.64
N LYS A 134 -8.00 2.04 -13.42
CA LYS A 134 -8.75 0.91 -14.00
C LYS A 134 -8.74 0.82 -15.52
N ASP A 135 -8.59 1.96 -16.20
CA ASP A 135 -8.68 2.08 -17.66
C ASP A 135 -7.30 2.21 -18.31
N LEU A 136 -6.22 2.21 -17.51
CA LEU A 136 -4.85 2.20 -18.02
C LEU A 136 -4.57 0.90 -18.78
N LYS A 137 -3.81 1.02 -19.87
CA LYS A 137 -3.37 -0.09 -20.70
C LYS A 137 -1.88 0.03 -21.00
N ILE A 138 -1.24 -1.12 -21.25
CA ILE A 138 0.13 -1.14 -21.78
C ILE A 138 0.17 -0.32 -23.06
N GLY A 139 1.17 0.55 -23.19
CA GLY A 139 1.32 1.49 -24.30
C GLY A 139 0.73 2.89 -24.05
N HIS A 140 -0.11 3.09 -23.03
CA HIS A 140 -0.56 4.43 -22.68
C HIS A 140 0.61 5.33 -22.26
N LYS A 141 0.59 6.58 -22.74
CA LYS A 141 1.58 7.60 -22.37
C LYS A 141 1.06 8.41 -21.17
N VAL A 142 1.87 8.46 -20.13
CA VAL A 142 1.57 9.09 -18.84
C VAL A 142 2.74 9.98 -18.43
N LEU A 143 2.51 10.86 -17.46
CA LEU A 143 3.58 11.64 -16.85
C LEU A 143 4.24 10.86 -15.72
N ALA A 144 5.55 11.00 -15.64
CA ALA A 144 6.42 10.37 -14.67
C ALA A 144 7.52 11.37 -14.26
N ILE A 145 8.29 11.00 -13.23
CA ILE A 145 9.48 11.73 -12.79
C ILE A 145 10.72 10.90 -13.10
N ASP A 146 11.71 11.48 -13.76
CA ASP A 146 12.99 10.82 -14.03
C ASP A 146 13.97 10.90 -12.83
N HIS A 147 15.19 10.41 -13.03
CA HIS A 147 16.23 10.40 -11.99
C HIS A 147 16.78 11.80 -11.62
N ASP A 148 16.49 12.82 -12.44
CA ASP A 148 16.87 14.22 -12.21
C ASP A 148 15.70 15.02 -11.61
N ASP A 149 14.64 14.35 -11.14
CA ASP A 149 13.37 14.93 -10.70
C ASP A 149 12.63 15.75 -11.77
N LYS A 150 12.87 15.50 -13.06
CA LYS A 150 12.18 16.19 -14.16
C LYS A 150 10.91 15.45 -14.54
N ILE A 151 9.88 16.23 -14.89
CA ILE A 151 8.63 15.70 -15.43
C ILE A 151 8.90 15.22 -16.86
N VAL A 152 8.66 13.94 -17.10
CA VAL A 152 8.89 13.27 -18.39
C VAL A 152 7.66 12.51 -18.84
N THR A 153 7.54 12.31 -20.15
CA THR A 153 6.54 11.38 -20.71
C THR A 153 7.07 9.95 -20.64
N ALA A 154 6.31 9.05 -20.02
CA ALA A 154 6.63 7.64 -19.91
C ALA A 154 5.51 6.77 -20.48
N GLU A 155 5.85 5.54 -20.86
CA GLU A 155 4.88 4.54 -21.30
C GLU A 155 4.58 3.55 -20.17
N ILE A 156 3.31 3.15 -20.02
CA ILE A 156 2.94 1.97 -19.23
C ILE A 156 3.46 0.73 -19.93
N ILE A 157 4.38 0.00 -19.28
CA ILE A 157 5.05 -1.16 -19.89
C ILE A 157 4.51 -2.50 -19.42
N SER A 158 3.91 -2.53 -18.23
CA SER A 158 3.28 -3.72 -17.63
C SER A 158 2.44 -3.33 -16.40
N PHE A 159 1.74 -4.30 -15.83
CA PHE A 159 1.08 -4.24 -14.53
C PHE A 159 1.64 -5.38 -13.67
N LEU A 160 2.17 -5.06 -12.49
CA LEU A 160 2.75 -6.06 -11.58
C LEU A 160 1.67 -6.78 -10.76
N HIS A 161 0.56 -6.11 -10.52
CA HIS A 161 -0.60 -6.61 -9.79
C HIS A 161 -1.82 -5.84 -10.30
N TYR A 162 -2.94 -6.53 -10.47
CA TYR A 162 -4.23 -5.89 -10.69
C TYR A 162 -5.30 -6.77 -10.08
N GLU A 163 -6.23 -6.18 -9.34
CA GLU A 163 -7.41 -6.85 -8.83
C GLU A 163 -8.58 -5.88 -8.96
N ASN A 164 -9.67 -6.29 -9.60
CA ASN A 164 -10.88 -5.48 -9.71
C ASN A 164 -11.79 -5.61 -8.49
N GLU A 165 -11.91 -6.82 -7.94
CA GLU A 165 -12.90 -7.11 -6.90
C GLU A 165 -12.33 -7.18 -5.49
N ALA A 166 -11.02 -7.39 -5.35
CA ALA A 166 -10.39 -7.49 -4.04
C ALA A 166 -10.46 -6.16 -3.28
N GLN A 167 -10.58 -6.23 -1.95
CA GLN A 167 -10.59 -5.05 -1.09
C GLN A 167 -9.24 -4.84 -0.42
N ALA A 168 -8.84 -3.58 -0.27
CA ALA A 168 -7.63 -3.18 0.44
C ALA A 168 -7.82 -1.85 1.17
N PHE A 169 -7.08 -1.65 2.26
CA PHE A 169 -6.97 -0.36 2.92
C PHE A 169 -5.99 0.54 2.18
N PHE A 170 -6.43 1.77 1.99
CA PHE A 170 -5.71 2.82 1.31
C PHE A 170 -5.48 4.00 2.24
N TYR A 171 -4.25 4.48 2.25
CA TYR A 171 -3.84 5.73 2.86
C TYR A 171 -4.13 6.83 1.84
N THR A 172 -5.10 7.66 2.18
CA THR A 172 -5.57 8.76 1.35
C THR A 172 -4.98 10.06 1.87
N PHE A 173 -3.97 10.55 1.16
CA PHE A 173 -3.29 11.80 1.50
C PHE A 173 -4.01 12.96 0.86
N THR A 174 -4.35 13.99 1.62
CA THR A 174 -4.88 15.26 1.10
C THR A 174 -3.82 16.34 1.26
N THR A 175 -3.50 17.05 0.19
CA THR A 175 -2.47 18.09 0.17
C THR A 175 -3.08 19.49 0.22
N GLU A 176 -2.29 20.48 0.65
CA GLU A 176 -2.70 21.89 0.72
C GLU A 176 -3.00 22.49 -0.66
N SER A 177 -2.35 21.97 -1.71
CA SER A 177 -2.65 22.28 -3.11
C SER A 177 -3.97 21.67 -3.61
N GLY A 178 -4.71 20.92 -2.77
CA GLY A 178 -6.00 20.32 -3.11
C GLY A 178 -5.92 18.96 -3.80
N HIS A 179 -4.72 18.40 -3.99
CA HIS A 179 -4.54 17.07 -4.58
C HIS A 179 -4.75 15.98 -3.54
N ARG A 180 -5.32 14.86 -3.98
CA ARG A 180 -5.60 13.69 -3.13
C ARG A 180 -5.13 12.42 -3.83
N ILE A 181 -4.40 11.54 -3.14
CA ILE A 181 -3.95 10.26 -3.68
C ILE A 181 -4.23 9.13 -2.69
N SER A 182 -4.70 7.97 -3.17
CA SER A 182 -5.01 6.79 -2.37
C SER A 182 -4.07 5.64 -2.75
N ILE A 183 -3.13 5.31 -1.85
CA ILE A 183 -2.16 4.22 -2.02
C ILE A 183 -2.12 3.27 -0.83
N THR A 184 -1.71 2.02 -1.04
CA THR A 184 -1.62 1.05 0.06
C THR A 184 -0.43 1.35 0.99
N SER A 185 -0.44 0.75 2.20
CA SER A 185 0.48 1.06 3.31
C SER A 185 1.97 1.06 2.93
N ASP A 186 2.41 0.12 2.09
CA ASP A 186 3.80 -0.05 1.70
C ASP A 186 4.17 0.63 0.38
N HIS A 187 3.21 1.29 -0.27
CA HIS A 187 3.47 2.00 -1.52
C HIS A 187 4.36 3.22 -1.29
N LEU A 188 5.38 3.38 -2.12
CA LEU A 188 6.36 4.45 -1.99
C LEU A 188 5.85 5.74 -2.66
N ILE A 189 5.81 6.83 -1.90
CA ILE A 189 5.42 8.16 -2.37
C ILE A 189 6.60 9.14 -2.30
N PHE A 190 6.68 10.08 -3.26
CA PHE A 190 7.80 11.01 -3.37
C PHE A 190 7.60 12.23 -2.46
N VAL A 191 8.59 12.51 -1.60
CA VAL A 191 8.47 13.52 -0.53
C VAL A 191 9.56 14.61 -0.61
N GLY A 192 9.30 15.76 0.02
CA GLY A 192 10.02 17.05 -0.11
C GLY A 192 11.53 17.09 0.17
N ASN A 193 12.14 16.00 0.65
CA ASN A 193 13.59 15.81 0.73
C ASN A 193 14.15 15.00 -0.47
N ARG A 194 13.36 14.88 -1.54
CA ARG A 194 13.66 14.10 -2.75
C ARG A 194 13.96 12.63 -2.46
N THR A 195 13.19 12.04 -1.56
CA THR A 195 13.22 10.60 -1.28
C THR A 195 11.86 9.96 -1.43
N TYR A 196 11.84 8.64 -1.36
CA TYR A 196 10.63 7.84 -1.36
C TYR A 196 10.40 7.24 0.01
N VAL A 197 9.20 7.41 0.55
CA VAL A 197 8.79 6.89 1.86
C VAL A 197 7.52 6.06 1.68
N GLN A 198 7.41 4.96 2.43
CA GLN A 198 6.18 4.14 2.40
C GLN A 198 5.03 4.91 3.05
N ALA A 199 3.84 4.79 2.48
CA ALA A 199 2.65 5.52 2.93
C ALA A 199 2.43 5.46 4.45
N ARG A 200 2.60 4.29 5.08
CA ARG A 200 2.44 4.10 6.53
C ARG A 200 3.42 4.87 7.42
N PHE A 201 4.54 5.32 6.86
CA PHE A 201 5.58 6.05 7.59
C PHE A 201 5.57 7.56 7.30
N ILE A 202 4.62 8.02 6.50
CA ILE A 202 4.49 9.44 6.22
C ILE A 202 3.98 10.17 7.47
N ASP A 203 4.77 11.14 7.91
CA ASP A 203 4.43 12.10 8.95
C ASP A 203 4.16 13.48 8.33
N PRO A 204 2.91 13.97 8.27
CA PRO A 204 2.52 15.33 7.83
C PRO A 204 3.26 16.50 8.46
N LYS A 205 3.81 16.32 9.67
CA LYS A 205 4.62 17.35 10.34
C LYS A 205 6.04 17.42 9.79
N GLN A 206 6.55 16.29 9.26
CA GLN A 206 7.94 16.16 8.78
C GLN A 206 8.03 16.07 7.25
N HIS A 207 6.96 15.64 6.59
CA HIS A 207 6.93 15.33 5.18
C HIS A 207 5.97 16.24 4.41
N LYS A 208 6.35 16.52 3.17
CA LYS A 208 5.54 17.17 2.15
C LYS A 208 5.52 16.26 0.93
N LEU A 209 4.41 16.18 0.21
CA LEU A 209 4.34 15.38 -1.03
C LEU A 209 4.76 16.22 -2.22
N PHE A 210 5.45 15.61 -3.18
CA PHE A 210 5.72 16.27 -4.45
C PHE A 210 4.50 16.16 -5.38
N VAL A 211 4.06 17.30 -5.89
CA VAL A 211 2.88 17.46 -6.73
C VAL A 211 3.19 18.28 -7.98
N ILE A 212 2.33 18.19 -8.99
CA ILE A 212 2.35 19.08 -10.15
C ILE A 212 1.57 20.34 -9.79
N GLY A 213 2.28 21.45 -9.63
CA GLY A 213 1.69 22.75 -9.35
C GLY A 213 0.91 23.30 -10.54
N LYS A 214 0.13 24.37 -10.31
CA LYS A 214 -0.68 25.03 -11.35
C LYS A 214 0.12 25.53 -12.56
N ASN A 215 1.40 25.81 -12.35
CA ASN A 215 2.33 26.25 -13.40
C ASN A 215 2.96 25.06 -14.16
N GLY A 216 2.51 23.82 -13.92
CA GLY A 216 3.05 22.62 -14.55
C GLY A 216 4.39 22.13 -13.99
N THR A 217 4.91 22.76 -12.94
CA THR A 217 6.20 22.40 -12.33
C THR A 217 6.04 21.49 -11.13
N LEU A 218 7.07 20.70 -10.83
CA LEU A 218 7.12 19.86 -9.65
C LEU A 218 7.34 20.72 -8.39
N GLN A 219 6.47 20.59 -7.40
CA GLN A 219 6.47 21.41 -6.18
C GLN A 219 6.18 20.56 -4.95
N SER A 220 6.76 20.91 -3.81
CA SER A 220 6.40 20.27 -2.54
C SER A 220 5.13 20.89 -1.97
N SER A 221 4.15 20.06 -1.59
CA SER A 221 2.87 20.48 -1.01
C SER A 221 2.68 19.85 0.37
N ARG A 222 2.24 20.65 1.34
CA ARG A 222 2.02 20.20 2.73
C ARG A 222 0.86 19.20 2.76
N ILE A 223 0.97 18.20 3.63
CA ILE A 223 -0.11 17.24 3.87
C ILE A 223 -1.07 17.86 4.90
N LEU A 224 -2.36 17.93 4.56
CA LEU A 224 -3.43 18.43 5.41
C LEU A 224 -4.09 17.32 6.23
N SER A 225 -4.19 16.12 5.65
CA SER A 225 -4.76 14.96 6.33
C SER A 225 -4.31 13.66 5.69
N ILE A 226 -4.34 12.60 6.49
CA ILE A 226 -4.19 11.21 6.05
C ILE A 226 -5.41 10.45 6.55
N ASP A 227 -6.23 9.96 5.62
CA ASP A 227 -7.39 9.12 5.94
C ASP A 227 -7.09 7.66 5.53
N VAL A 228 -7.36 6.68 6.39
CA VAL A 228 -7.30 5.27 5.98
C VAL A 228 -8.70 4.75 5.65
N LYS A 229 -8.88 4.27 4.41
CA LYS A 229 -10.19 3.82 3.88
C LYS A 229 -10.08 2.45 3.23
N LEU A 230 -11.07 1.59 3.48
CA LEU A 230 -11.25 0.36 2.72
C LEU A 230 -11.82 0.71 1.34
N GLN A 231 -11.11 0.35 0.27
CA GLN A 231 -11.54 0.54 -1.11
C GLN A 231 -11.49 -0.79 -1.87
N ARG A 232 -12.30 -0.88 -2.92
CA ARG A 232 -12.38 -2.04 -3.81
C ARG A 232 -11.52 -1.79 -5.05
N GLY A 233 -10.74 -2.79 -5.39
CA GLY A 233 -9.90 -2.84 -6.57
C GLY A 233 -8.62 -2.03 -6.44
N TYR A 234 -7.54 -2.57 -7.01
CA TYR A 234 -6.24 -1.93 -6.99
C TYR A 234 -5.35 -2.38 -8.16
N ALA A 235 -4.35 -1.57 -8.52
CA ALA A 235 -3.38 -1.95 -9.54
C ALA A 235 -1.99 -1.36 -9.31
N THR A 236 -0.97 -2.02 -9.87
CA THR A 236 0.43 -1.59 -9.87
C THR A 236 0.93 -1.46 -11.32
N PRO A 237 0.47 -0.44 -12.08
CA PRO A 237 1.07 -0.10 -13.35
C PRO A 237 2.54 0.30 -13.15
N ILE A 238 3.40 -0.14 -14.06
CA ILE A 238 4.81 0.26 -14.08
C ILE A 238 5.15 1.01 -15.37
N THR A 239 6.01 2.00 -15.25
CA THR A 239 6.55 2.77 -16.37
C THR A 239 8.02 2.43 -16.63
N GLN A 240 8.57 2.93 -17.73
CA GLN A 240 10.00 2.85 -18.03
C GLN A 240 10.87 3.56 -16.99
N HIS A 241 10.36 4.64 -16.38
CA HIS A 241 11.06 5.40 -15.33
C HIS A 241 10.82 4.83 -13.92
N GLY A 242 9.86 3.91 -13.76
CA GLY A 242 9.52 3.34 -12.45
C GLY A 242 8.79 4.31 -11.52
N THR A 243 8.32 5.44 -12.04
CA THR A 243 7.51 6.44 -11.34
C THR A 243 6.25 6.73 -12.14
N LEU A 244 5.23 7.29 -11.47
CA LEU A 244 3.96 7.67 -12.07
C LEU A 244 3.38 8.87 -11.33
N ILE A 245 2.83 9.82 -12.10
CA ILE A 245 2.05 10.93 -11.54
C ILE A 245 0.58 10.55 -11.52
N VAL A 246 0.03 10.45 -10.31
CA VAL A 246 -1.36 10.02 -10.04
C VAL A 246 -2.05 11.11 -9.24
N ASN A 247 -3.21 11.58 -9.72
CA ASN A 247 -3.95 12.73 -9.15
C ASN A 247 -3.05 13.96 -8.93
N ASN A 248 -2.12 14.22 -9.86
CA ASN A 248 -1.08 15.25 -9.78
C ASN A 248 -0.06 15.06 -8.64
N VAL A 249 0.00 13.90 -7.99
CA VAL A 249 0.99 13.55 -6.96
C VAL A 249 2.04 12.60 -7.55
N SER A 250 3.32 12.87 -7.32
CA SER A 250 4.42 12.01 -7.75
C SER A 250 4.56 10.79 -6.84
N SER A 251 4.63 9.61 -7.45
CA SER A 251 4.72 8.35 -6.73
C SER A 251 5.65 7.37 -7.45
N SER A 252 6.19 6.43 -6.68
CA SER A 252 6.91 5.28 -7.23
C SER A 252 5.91 4.31 -7.85
N CYS A 253 6.34 3.49 -8.80
CA CYS A 253 5.59 2.30 -9.22
C CYS A 253 5.89 1.07 -8.31
N TYR A 254 6.77 1.22 -7.31
CA TYR A 254 7.23 0.15 -6.43
C TYR A 254 6.78 0.32 -4.99
N SER A 255 6.67 -0.80 -4.30
CA SER A 255 5.97 -0.89 -3.01
C SER A 255 6.49 -2.05 -2.12
N SER A 256 6.91 -3.18 -2.72
CA SER A 256 7.46 -4.32 -1.97
C SER A 256 8.89 -4.13 -1.46
N ILE A 257 9.57 -3.05 -1.87
CA ILE A 257 10.96 -2.81 -1.56
C ILE A 257 11.07 -1.41 -0.96
N HIS A 258 11.64 -1.31 0.25
CA HIS A 258 11.77 -0.06 1.02
C HIS A 258 12.57 1.05 0.30
N ARG A 259 13.28 0.71 -0.77
CA ARG A 259 14.07 1.63 -1.58
C ARG A 259 13.62 1.59 -3.03
N HIS A 260 13.17 2.73 -3.55
CA HIS A 260 12.79 2.89 -4.95
C HIS A 260 13.85 2.35 -5.92
N SER A 261 15.13 2.67 -5.69
CA SER A 261 16.24 2.25 -6.56
C SER A 261 16.39 0.73 -6.66
N LEU A 262 16.18 0.01 -5.56
CA LEU A 262 16.25 -1.46 -5.54
C LEU A 262 15.03 -2.07 -6.25
N GLY A 263 13.83 -1.50 -6.07
CA GLY A 263 12.64 -1.87 -6.85
C GLY A 263 12.84 -1.63 -8.34
N HIS A 264 13.44 -0.48 -8.68
CA HIS A 264 13.79 -0.16 -10.04
C HIS A 264 14.76 -1.19 -10.61
N MET A 265 15.87 -1.46 -9.93
CA MET A 265 16.86 -2.47 -10.35
C MET A 265 16.24 -3.86 -10.53
N ALA A 266 15.41 -4.31 -9.58
CA ALA A 266 14.73 -5.61 -9.66
C ALA A 266 13.81 -5.71 -10.89
N MET A 267 13.25 -4.60 -11.36
CA MET A 267 12.38 -4.56 -12.54
C MET A 267 13.13 -4.28 -13.86
N ALA A 268 14.47 -4.22 -13.84
CA ALA A 268 15.28 -4.00 -15.04
C ALA A 268 15.04 -5.06 -16.15
N PRO A 269 14.87 -6.36 -15.85
CA PRO A 269 14.58 -7.35 -16.89
C PRO A 269 13.27 -7.08 -17.65
N ILE A 270 12.20 -6.65 -16.97
CA ILE A 270 10.94 -6.29 -17.64
C ILE A 270 11.14 -5.13 -18.60
N ARG A 271 11.86 -4.09 -18.17
CA ARG A 271 12.17 -2.92 -19.02
C ARG A 271 13.03 -3.31 -20.23
N PHE A 272 14.02 -4.18 -20.03
CA PHE A 272 14.85 -4.69 -21.12
C PHE A 272 14.04 -5.46 -22.16
N VAL A 273 13.19 -6.40 -21.73
CA VAL A 273 12.31 -7.16 -22.64
C VAL A 273 11.37 -6.24 -23.41
N HIS A 274 10.77 -5.26 -22.74
CA HIS A 274 9.92 -4.29 -23.41
C HIS A 274 10.69 -3.49 -24.49
N ARG A 275 11.89 -3.00 -24.17
CA ARG A 275 12.75 -2.29 -25.13
C ARG A 275 13.16 -3.18 -26.31
N ALA A 276 13.51 -4.43 -26.05
CA ALA A 276 13.86 -5.39 -27.09
C ALA A 276 12.68 -5.66 -28.05
N LYS A 277 11.47 -5.84 -27.51
CA LYS A 277 10.24 -5.99 -28.32
C LYS A 277 10.00 -4.77 -29.22
N GLN A 278 10.18 -3.55 -28.70
CA GLN A 278 10.07 -2.32 -29.48
C GLN A 278 11.09 -2.27 -30.63
N ILE A 279 12.35 -2.62 -30.37
CA ILE A 279 13.42 -2.66 -31.39
C ILE A 279 13.11 -3.69 -32.48
N LEU A 280 12.57 -4.85 -32.09
CA LEU A 280 12.24 -5.94 -33.00
C LEU A 280 10.89 -5.76 -33.73
N GLY A 281 10.17 -4.65 -33.50
CA GLY A 281 8.86 -4.41 -34.10
C GLY A 281 7.76 -5.37 -33.62
N VAL A 282 7.99 -6.08 -32.52
CA VAL A 282 7.01 -7.01 -31.94
C VAL A 282 5.95 -6.21 -31.18
N PRO A 283 4.65 -6.46 -31.41
CA PRO A 283 3.59 -5.79 -30.66
C PRO A 283 3.82 -5.90 -29.14
N THR A 284 3.90 -4.74 -28.48
CA THR A 284 4.02 -4.64 -27.01
C THR A 284 2.67 -4.70 -26.32
N LYS A 285 1.59 -4.45 -27.07
CA LYS A 285 0.21 -4.57 -26.61
C LYS A 285 -0.17 -6.04 -26.57
N THR A 286 -0.26 -6.61 -25.38
CA THR A 286 -0.91 -7.91 -25.15
C THR A 286 -2.28 -7.66 -24.54
N ASP A 287 -3.30 -8.37 -25.01
CA ASP A 287 -4.61 -8.41 -24.34
C ASP A 287 -4.39 -8.92 -22.91
N MET A 288 -4.53 -8.02 -21.94
CA MET A 288 -4.36 -8.36 -20.54
C MET A 288 -5.71 -8.81 -19.98
N ASN A 289 -5.72 -10.02 -19.41
CA ASN A 289 -6.65 -10.38 -18.35
C ASN A 289 -5.89 -10.20 -17.03
N PRO A 290 -5.89 -9.01 -16.43
CA PRO A 290 -4.81 -8.59 -15.53
C PRO A 290 -5.02 -9.09 -14.09
N ASN A 291 -6.13 -9.77 -13.79
CA ASN A 291 -6.43 -10.19 -12.43
C ASN A 291 -5.33 -11.10 -11.83
N GLY A 292 -4.81 -10.69 -10.68
CA GLY A 292 -3.73 -11.35 -9.95
C GLY A 292 -2.35 -10.71 -10.11
N ILE A 293 -1.36 -11.36 -9.51
CA ILE A 293 0.04 -10.92 -9.52
C ILE A 293 0.71 -11.41 -10.80
N HIS A 294 1.44 -10.52 -11.49
CA HIS A 294 2.22 -10.83 -12.68
C HIS A 294 3.24 -11.96 -12.40
N TRP A 295 3.50 -12.82 -13.39
CA TRP A 295 4.36 -14.00 -13.20
C TRP A 295 5.76 -13.64 -12.69
N TYR A 296 6.34 -12.54 -13.19
CA TYR A 296 7.70 -12.11 -12.81
C TYR A 296 7.86 -11.79 -11.31
N PRO A 297 7.11 -10.83 -10.72
CA PRO A 297 7.18 -10.60 -9.27
C PRO A 297 6.76 -11.82 -8.45
N ARG A 298 5.84 -12.66 -8.95
CA ARG A 298 5.46 -13.92 -8.29
C ARG A 298 6.66 -14.88 -8.18
N THR A 299 7.40 -15.09 -9.27
CA THR A 299 8.60 -15.94 -9.29
C THR A 299 9.70 -15.37 -8.41
N LEU A 300 9.93 -14.05 -8.48
CA LEU A 300 10.94 -13.40 -7.64
C LEU A 300 10.64 -13.58 -6.15
N ASN A 301 9.37 -13.40 -5.76
CA ASN A 301 8.95 -13.60 -4.37
C ASN A 301 9.18 -15.06 -3.92
N ASN A 302 8.82 -16.03 -4.75
CA ASN A 302 9.04 -17.45 -4.46
C ASN A 302 10.54 -17.79 -4.31
N LEU A 303 11.42 -17.19 -5.13
CA LEU A 303 12.87 -17.38 -5.01
C LEU A 303 13.41 -16.77 -3.72
N VAL A 304 12.95 -15.58 -3.33
CA VAL A 304 13.33 -14.97 -2.05
C VAL A 304 12.89 -15.84 -0.87
N HIS A 305 11.68 -16.40 -0.90
CA HIS A 305 11.22 -17.32 0.13
C HIS A 305 11.99 -18.64 0.14
N MET A 306 12.40 -19.16 -1.02
CA MET A 306 13.18 -20.39 -1.14
C MET A 306 14.63 -20.21 -0.67
N LEU A 307 15.24 -19.05 -0.96
CA LEU A 307 16.64 -18.75 -0.64
C LEU A 307 16.82 -18.05 0.71
N GLY A 308 15.76 -17.45 1.27
CA GLY A 308 15.77 -16.79 2.57
C GLY A 308 16.26 -17.67 3.73
N PRO A 309 15.91 -18.97 3.79
CA PRO A 309 16.49 -19.90 4.76
C PRO A 309 18.00 -20.08 4.59
N LEU A 310 18.52 -20.09 3.35
CA LEU A 310 19.96 -20.24 3.07
C LEU A 310 20.73 -18.95 3.40
N ALA A 311 20.15 -17.78 3.19
CA ALA A 311 20.77 -16.50 3.58
C ALA A 311 20.95 -16.38 5.11
N ASN A 312 20.01 -16.91 5.91
CA ASN A 312 20.11 -16.94 7.37
C ASN A 312 21.09 -17.99 7.92
N VAL A 313 21.42 -19.02 7.13
CA VAL A 313 22.45 -20.02 7.49
C VAL A 313 23.86 -19.44 7.31
N PHE A 314 24.06 -18.47 6.40
CA PHE A 314 25.37 -17.81 6.23
C PHE A 314 25.59 -16.57 7.11
N THR A 315 24.60 -16.12 7.88
CA THR A 315 24.73 -14.98 8.82
C THR A 315 24.74 -15.38 10.29
N THR A 316 24.84 -16.67 10.64
CA THR A 316 24.87 -17.15 12.04
C THR A 316 26.24 -17.68 12.51
N THR A 317 27.32 -17.35 11.81
CA THR A 317 28.70 -17.58 12.30
C THR A 317 29.54 -16.30 12.26
N GLY A 318 29.42 -15.49 13.32
CA GLY A 318 30.38 -14.43 13.66
C GLY A 318 29.70 -13.22 14.30
N GLY A 319 29.89 -12.89 15.57
CA GLY A 319 30.71 -13.47 16.62
C GLY A 319 30.30 -12.85 17.96
N LYS A 320 30.43 -13.61 19.04
CA LYS A 320 30.55 -13.09 20.40
C LYS A 320 32.02 -12.76 20.63
N ILE A 321 32.35 -11.52 20.97
CA ILE A 321 33.10 -11.11 22.18
C ILE A 321 32.61 -9.71 22.54
#